data_AF-A0A8J5FRQ1-F1
#
_entry.id   AF-A0A8J5FRQ1-F1
#
_cell.length_a   1.000
_cell.length_b   1.000
_cell.length_c   1.000
_cell.angle_alpha   90.00
_cell.angle_beta   90.00
_cell.angle_gamma   90.00
#
_symmetry.space_group_name_H-M   'P 1'
#
loop_
_entity.id
_entity.type
_entity.pdbx_description
1 polymer ?
#
loop_
_entity_poly.entity_id
_entity_poly.type
_entity_poly.pdbx_seq_one_letter_code
_entity_poly.pdbx_strand_id
1 'polypeptide(L)'
;MEFRLVLHLSLLILLSTQQLQARGESKGSVAFIDGYLQRYIRNNAQDSSGKAISMSLTEVAATISVLLGFAPPPSLPAASSSKLSQVLYPNPFDKPHAIFLLEVGGVVGYVLAEPSDYTEYLNTQAGEVFKSSISGSSNAKIELPGEDEVSVVHLDRTLDFECNDACLDEELREFASWIGGSYVGSIDSSDWKLTISLSSGSTLDLHLTKKSDLQFASSLISLVTNVKKTMAKHEVLSGRRIISSEIMKGHFSGIEVICF
;
A
#
# COMPACT_ATOMS: atom_id res chain seq x y z
N MET A 1 -14.91 0.75 5.48
CA MET A 1 -13.86 -0.27 5.22
C MET A 1 -13.56 -0.35 3.73
N GLU A 2 -14.56 -0.53 2.86
CA GLU A 2 -14.39 -0.36 1.39
C GLU A 2 -13.78 0.98 1.01
N PHE A 3 -14.19 2.08 1.67
CA PHE A 3 -13.60 3.41 1.50
C PHE A 3 -12.08 3.46 1.72
N ARG A 4 -11.54 2.66 2.65
CA ARG A 4 -10.09 2.62 2.92
C ARG A 4 -9.34 1.89 1.80
N LEU A 5 -9.93 0.82 1.26
CA LEU A 5 -9.36 0.13 0.09
C LEU A 5 -9.35 1.02 -1.14
N VAL A 6 -10.47 1.69 -1.40
CA VAL A 6 -10.59 2.66 -2.50
C VAL A 6 -9.55 3.75 -2.33
N LEU A 7 -9.36 4.29 -1.12
CA LEU A 7 -8.33 5.31 -0.84
C LEU A 7 -6.90 4.80 -1.08
N HIS A 8 -6.56 3.58 -0.65
CA HIS A 8 -5.26 2.96 -0.91
C HIS A 8 -5.05 2.64 -2.39
N LEU A 9 -6.11 2.32 -3.12
CA LEU A 9 -6.04 2.13 -4.56
C LEU A 9 -5.91 3.44 -5.32
N SER A 10 -6.69 4.46 -4.93
CA SER A 10 -6.58 5.82 -5.43
C SER A 10 -5.16 6.35 -5.23
N LEU A 11 -4.52 6.04 -4.08
CA LEU A 11 -3.10 6.31 -3.85
C LEU A 11 -2.21 5.63 -4.91
N LEU A 12 -2.34 4.32 -5.13
CA LEU A 12 -1.53 3.61 -6.14
C LEU A 12 -1.74 4.15 -7.56
N ILE A 13 -2.99 4.49 -7.89
CA ILE A 13 -3.37 5.08 -9.17
C ILE A 13 -2.83 6.51 -9.31
N LEU A 14 -2.81 7.29 -8.24
CA LEU A 14 -2.23 8.64 -8.25
C LEU A 14 -0.71 8.59 -8.42
N LEU A 15 -0.02 7.66 -7.74
CA LEU A 15 1.42 7.43 -7.89
C LEU A 15 1.81 7.12 -9.34
N SER A 16 0.99 6.35 -10.07
CA SER A 16 1.28 6.00 -11.47
C SER A 16 1.11 7.19 -12.44
N THR A 17 0.23 8.15 -12.14
CA THR A 17 -0.01 9.31 -13.02
C THR A 17 1.09 10.38 -13.00
N GLN A 18 1.87 10.50 -11.92
CA GLN A 18 2.87 11.56 -11.78
C GLN A 18 4.27 11.22 -12.31
N GLN A 19 4.47 10.00 -12.82
CA GLN A 19 5.75 9.59 -13.40
C GLN A 19 6.01 10.10 -14.81
N LEU A 20 5.08 10.86 -15.40
CA LEU A 20 5.37 11.54 -16.66
C LEU A 20 6.48 12.59 -16.57
N GLN A 21 7.03 12.92 -15.37
CA GLN A 21 7.87 14.11 -15.23
C GLN A 21 9.16 14.06 -14.38
N ALA A 22 9.56 12.96 -13.73
CA ALA A 22 10.73 12.99 -12.84
C ALA A 22 11.78 11.90 -13.12
N ARG A 23 12.95 12.34 -13.63
CA ARG A 23 14.18 11.54 -13.78
C ARG A 23 15.14 11.88 -12.64
N GLY A 24 15.35 10.96 -11.70
CA GLY A 24 16.29 11.13 -10.59
C GLY A 24 16.67 9.81 -9.92
N GLU A 25 17.84 9.75 -9.30
CA GLU A 25 18.33 8.56 -8.58
C GLU A 25 17.39 8.19 -7.43
N SER A 26 16.89 6.95 -7.47
CA SER A 26 15.87 6.44 -6.55
C SER A 26 16.47 6.00 -5.22
N LYS A 27 16.04 6.64 -4.13
CA LYS A 27 16.15 6.10 -2.76
C LYS A 27 14.79 5.51 -2.37
N GLY A 28 14.79 4.30 -1.83
CA GLY A 28 13.56 3.65 -1.33
C GLY A 28 12.91 4.48 -0.21
N SER A 29 11.58 4.42 -0.11
CA SER A 29 10.82 5.15 0.92
C SER A 29 9.69 4.29 1.46
N VAL A 30 9.31 4.53 2.72
CA VAL A 30 8.22 3.80 3.39
C VAL A 30 7.29 4.79 4.05
N ALA A 31 6.02 4.72 3.66
CA ALA A 31 4.94 5.42 4.33
C ALA A 31 4.18 4.45 5.22
N PHE A 32 3.85 4.90 6.43
CA PHE A 32 2.90 4.20 7.27
C PHE A 32 1.58 4.96 7.30
N ILE A 33 0.49 4.23 7.15
CA ILE A 33 -0.86 4.79 7.10
C ILE A 33 -1.67 4.07 8.18
N ASP A 34 -2.25 4.82 9.11
CA ASP A 34 -3.18 4.30 10.10
C ASP A 34 -4.52 5.04 10.02
N GLY A 35 -5.48 4.66 10.87
CA GLY A 35 -6.84 5.20 10.79
C GLY A 35 -7.04 6.43 11.68
N TYR A 36 -7.78 7.41 11.19
CA TYR A 36 -8.17 8.59 11.99
C TYR A 36 -8.79 8.25 13.37
N LEU A 37 -9.65 7.22 13.43
CA LEU A 37 -10.37 6.83 14.66
C LEU A 37 -9.47 6.14 15.69
N GLN A 38 -8.40 5.48 15.25
CA GLN A 38 -7.50 4.74 16.13
C GLN A 38 -6.10 4.76 15.53
N ARG A 39 -5.26 5.60 16.15
CA ARG A 39 -3.90 5.89 15.69
C ARG A 39 -2.90 5.05 16.47
N TYR A 40 -2.00 4.41 15.76
CA TYR A 40 -0.89 3.65 16.32
C TYR A 40 0.45 4.34 16.05
N ILE A 41 0.46 5.33 15.16
CA ILE A 41 1.65 6.04 14.69
C ILE A 41 1.45 7.54 14.93
N ARG A 42 2.51 8.20 15.40
CA ARG A 42 2.51 9.63 15.70
C ARG A 42 2.81 10.43 14.46
N ASN A 43 2.11 11.55 14.34
CA ASN A 43 2.28 12.45 13.21
C ASN A 43 3.44 13.39 13.45
N ASN A 44 4.13 13.74 12.36
CA ASN A 44 5.24 14.67 12.38
C ASN A 44 6.25 14.35 13.48
N ALA A 45 6.52 13.05 13.71
CA ALA A 45 7.53 12.66 14.68
C ALA A 45 8.88 13.24 14.20
N GLN A 46 9.39 14.16 15.01
CA GLN A 46 10.63 14.88 14.78
C GLN A 46 11.70 14.34 15.71
N ASP A 47 12.94 14.30 15.23
CA ASP A 47 14.08 14.06 16.09
C ASP A 47 14.32 15.25 17.03
N SER A 48 15.31 15.13 17.91
CA SER A 48 15.69 16.19 18.85
C SER A 48 16.16 17.49 18.18
N SER A 49 16.38 17.49 16.86
CA SER A 49 16.74 18.65 16.06
C SER A 49 15.57 19.28 15.29
N GLY A 50 14.34 18.76 15.45
CA GLY A 50 13.15 19.24 14.76
C GLY A 50 13.03 18.73 13.31
N LYS A 51 13.86 17.76 12.90
CA LYS A 51 13.84 17.19 11.54
C LYS A 51 12.96 15.95 11.51
N ALA A 52 12.29 15.72 10.37
CA ALA A 52 11.52 14.49 10.14
C ALA A 52 12.38 13.25 10.40
N ILE A 53 11.84 12.31 11.17
CA ILE A 53 12.53 11.07 11.52
C ILE A 53 12.72 10.21 10.26
N SER A 54 13.98 9.95 9.92
CA SER A 54 14.35 8.93 8.93
C SER A 54 14.63 7.61 9.63
N MET A 55 14.10 6.51 9.08
CA MET A 55 14.22 5.16 9.66
C MET A 55 15.08 4.26 8.77
N SER A 56 15.88 3.39 9.40
CA SER A 56 16.51 2.27 8.71
C SER A 56 15.51 1.14 8.46
N LEU A 57 15.84 0.20 7.57
CA LEU A 57 14.98 -0.97 7.33
C LEU A 57 14.78 -1.83 8.59
N THR A 58 15.81 -1.93 9.45
CA THR A 58 15.71 -2.63 10.75
C THR A 58 14.74 -1.93 11.69
N GLU A 59 14.75 -0.59 11.70
CA GLU A 59 13.81 0.21 12.50
C GLU A 59 12.37 0.06 11.98
N VAL A 60 12.17 -0.01 10.65
CA VAL A 60 10.87 -0.28 10.02
C VAL A 60 10.38 -1.69 10.38
N ALA A 61 11.22 -2.72 10.25
CA ALA A 61 10.88 -4.08 10.64
C ALA A 61 10.50 -4.19 12.13
N ALA A 62 11.25 -3.53 13.02
CA ALA A 62 10.94 -3.50 14.44
C ALA A 62 9.60 -2.77 14.72
N THR A 63 9.29 -1.72 13.97
CA THR A 63 8.00 -1.01 14.06
C THR A 63 6.83 -1.93 13.69
N ILE A 64 6.97 -2.68 12.60
CA ILE A 64 5.99 -3.68 12.17
C ILE A 64 5.77 -4.74 13.26
N SER A 65 6.85 -5.27 13.84
CA SER A 65 6.78 -6.23 14.96
C SER A 65 5.96 -5.69 16.14
N VAL A 66 6.23 -4.44 16.56
CA VAL A 66 5.48 -3.81 17.67
C VAL A 66 4.02 -3.56 17.34
N LEU A 67 3.69 -3.20 16.10
CA LEU A 67 2.31 -3.03 15.64
C LEU A 67 1.55 -4.36 15.59
N LEU A 68 2.24 -5.49 15.39
CA LEU A 68 1.64 -6.82 15.49
C LEU A 68 1.48 -7.30 16.94
N GLY A 69 1.90 -6.51 17.92
CA GLY A 69 1.79 -6.87 19.35
C GLY A 69 3.01 -7.59 19.92
N PHE A 70 4.12 -7.66 19.19
CA PHE A 70 5.34 -8.30 19.66
C PHE A 70 6.35 -7.28 20.22
N ALA A 71 7.32 -7.77 20.98
CA ALA A 71 8.44 -6.94 21.42
C ALA A 71 9.36 -6.60 20.23
N PRO A 72 10.00 -5.42 20.22
CA PRO A 72 11.03 -5.13 19.24
C PRO A 72 12.22 -6.10 19.40
N PRO A 73 13.00 -6.37 18.34
CA PRO A 73 14.13 -7.30 18.40
C PRO A 73 15.10 -6.94 19.53
N PRO A 74 15.58 -7.90 20.33
CA PRO A 74 16.50 -7.62 21.45
C PRO A 74 17.86 -7.09 20.98
N SER A 75 18.20 -7.31 19.70
CA SER A 75 19.37 -6.78 19.02
C SER A 75 19.23 -5.31 18.61
N LEU A 76 18.04 -4.70 18.76
CA LEU A 76 17.79 -3.32 18.35
C LEU A 76 18.55 -2.34 19.26
N PRO A 77 19.42 -1.47 18.72
CA PRO A 77 20.17 -0.52 19.53
C PRO A 77 19.27 0.45 20.30
N ALA A 78 19.72 0.91 21.47
CA ALA A 78 18.98 1.84 22.31
C ALA A 78 18.56 3.14 21.57
N ALA A 79 19.40 3.63 20.67
CA ALA A 79 19.08 4.79 19.81
C ALA A 79 17.88 4.51 18.88
N SER A 80 17.84 3.33 18.27
CA SER A 80 16.72 2.89 17.42
C SER A 80 15.45 2.63 18.23
N SER A 81 15.57 2.04 19.43
CA SER A 81 14.42 1.88 20.35
C SER A 81 13.83 3.22 20.79
N SER A 82 14.69 4.21 21.09
CA SER A 82 14.27 5.58 21.38
C SER A 82 13.52 6.20 20.20
N LYS A 83 14.01 6.00 18.96
CA LYS A 83 13.33 6.45 17.75
C LYS A 83 11.95 5.79 17.57
N LEU A 84 11.83 4.48 17.80
CA LEU A 84 10.53 3.80 17.77
C LEU A 84 9.53 4.41 18.75
N SER A 85 9.98 4.82 19.94
CA SER A 85 9.13 5.48 20.94
C SER A 85 8.64 6.87 20.51
N GLN A 86 9.31 7.51 19.56
CA GLN A 86 8.89 8.77 18.95
C GLN A 86 7.87 8.54 17.83
N VAL A 87 7.96 7.40 17.13
CA VAL A 87 7.08 7.03 16.01
C VAL A 87 5.79 6.37 16.50
N LEU A 88 5.84 5.52 17.51
CA LEU A 88 4.69 4.72 17.96
C LEU A 88 3.91 5.40 19.10
N TYR A 89 2.58 5.28 19.09
CA TYR A 89 1.78 5.62 20.26
C TYR A 89 2.08 4.66 21.42
N PRO A 90 2.17 5.15 22.67
CA PRO A 90 2.71 4.41 23.80
C PRO A 90 1.72 3.41 24.42
N ASN A 91 0.70 2.96 23.69
CA ASN A 91 -0.24 1.95 24.20
C ASN A 91 0.23 0.54 23.81
N PRO A 92 0.75 -0.27 24.75
CA PRO A 92 1.21 -1.63 24.45
C PRO A 92 0.06 -2.65 24.38
N PHE A 93 -1.11 -2.33 24.94
CA PHE A 93 -2.25 -3.26 25.04
C PHE A 93 -3.27 -3.09 23.91
N ASP A 94 -3.09 -2.05 23.10
CA ASP A 94 -3.97 -1.72 21.98
C ASP A 94 -3.12 -1.61 20.72
N LYS A 95 -3.09 -2.71 19.96
CA LYS A 95 -2.29 -2.86 18.74
C LYS A 95 -3.20 -3.36 17.62
N PRO A 96 -2.90 -2.99 16.36
CA PRO A 96 -3.74 -3.40 15.24
C PRO A 96 -3.74 -4.91 15.02
N HIS A 97 -2.67 -5.63 15.39
CA HIS A 97 -2.47 -7.08 15.19
C HIS A 97 -2.56 -7.57 13.74
N ALA A 98 -3.06 -6.76 12.80
CA ALA A 98 -3.08 -7.00 11.38
C ALA A 98 -2.43 -5.83 10.64
N ILE A 99 -1.54 -6.13 9.70
CA ILE A 99 -0.82 -5.12 8.90
C ILE A 99 -0.93 -5.44 7.42
N PHE A 100 -1.19 -4.41 6.62
CA PHE A 100 -1.10 -4.46 5.17
C PHE A 100 0.22 -3.85 4.71
N LEU A 101 1.06 -4.66 4.07
CA LEU A 101 2.37 -4.28 3.54
C LEU A 101 2.35 -4.40 2.02
N LEU A 102 2.49 -3.29 1.31
CA LEU A 102 2.56 -3.26 -0.14
C LEU A 102 3.87 -2.63 -0.61
N GLU A 103 4.70 -3.43 -1.25
CA GLU A 103 5.88 -2.95 -1.97
C GLU A 103 5.44 -2.46 -3.36
N VAL A 104 5.88 -1.28 -3.77
CA VAL A 104 5.50 -0.70 -5.06
C VAL A 104 6.76 -0.49 -5.89
N GLY A 105 6.88 -1.28 -6.95
CA GLY A 105 7.95 -1.19 -7.95
C GLY A 105 7.72 -0.05 -8.92
N GLY A 106 8.77 0.36 -9.61
CA GLY A 106 8.71 1.37 -10.66
C GLY A 106 8.55 2.82 -10.22
N VAL A 107 8.30 3.15 -8.95
CA VAL A 107 8.10 4.54 -8.48
C VAL A 107 9.41 5.18 -8.02
N VAL A 108 9.67 6.42 -8.46
CA VAL A 108 10.79 7.22 -7.94
C VAL A 108 10.40 7.75 -6.54
N GLY A 109 11.25 7.52 -5.53
CA GLY A 109 11.00 7.90 -4.12
C GLY A 109 10.70 9.38 -3.85
N TYR A 110 10.78 10.26 -4.86
CA TYR A 110 10.37 11.66 -4.79
C TYR A 110 8.86 11.86 -4.60
N VAL A 111 8.02 10.94 -5.10
CA VAL A 111 6.55 11.09 -5.00
C VAL A 111 6.08 11.03 -3.55
N LEU A 112 6.80 10.27 -2.72
CA LEU A 112 6.61 10.31 -1.28
C LEU A 112 7.36 11.50 -0.68
N ALA A 113 8.59 11.85 -1.10
CA ALA A 113 9.48 12.81 -0.44
C ALA A 113 8.99 14.28 -0.29
N GLU A 114 8.25 14.84 -1.25
CA GLU A 114 7.82 16.24 -1.25
C GLU A 114 6.38 16.41 -0.70
N PRO A 115 6.06 17.52 0.01
CA PRO A 115 4.69 17.85 0.39
C PRO A 115 3.91 18.29 -0.86
N SER A 116 3.45 17.33 -1.64
CA SER A 116 2.50 17.56 -2.73
C SER A 116 1.07 17.68 -2.19
N ASP A 117 0.15 18.24 -2.98
CA ASP A 117 -1.31 18.27 -2.74
C ASP A 117 -1.88 16.92 -2.28
N TYR A 118 -1.19 15.83 -2.64
CA TYR A 118 -1.50 14.46 -2.26
C TYR A 118 -1.34 14.17 -0.76
N THR A 119 -0.34 14.76 -0.11
CA THR A 119 -0.14 14.61 1.35
C THR A 119 -1.26 15.30 2.12
N GLU A 120 -1.70 16.46 1.63
CA GLU A 120 -2.86 17.16 2.19
C GLU A 120 -4.14 16.33 2.01
N TYR A 121 -4.36 15.75 0.82
CA TYR A 121 -5.47 14.83 0.58
C TYR A 121 -5.45 13.62 1.52
N LEU A 122 -4.31 12.93 1.64
CA LEU A 122 -4.13 11.84 2.58
C LEU A 122 -4.44 12.26 4.01
N ASN A 123 -3.90 13.39 4.44
CA ASN A 123 -4.13 13.92 5.78
C ASN A 123 -5.62 14.22 6.04
N THR A 124 -6.37 14.66 5.02
CA THR A 124 -7.81 14.93 5.13
C THR A 124 -8.68 13.67 5.15
N GLN A 125 -8.24 12.55 4.53
CA GLN A 125 -9.10 11.37 4.32
C GLN A 125 -8.64 10.07 4.99
N ALA A 126 -7.35 9.81 5.09
CA ALA A 126 -6.80 8.67 5.84
C ALA A 126 -6.59 9.01 7.33
N GLY A 127 -6.50 10.30 7.66
CA GLY A 127 -5.81 10.76 8.86
C GLY A 127 -4.37 11.14 8.49
N GLU A 128 -3.72 11.92 9.35
CA GLU A 128 -2.35 12.39 9.11
C GLU A 128 -1.41 11.21 8.82
N VAL A 129 -0.69 11.25 7.70
CA VAL A 129 0.17 10.15 7.23
C VAL A 129 1.60 10.34 7.73
N PHE A 130 2.15 9.33 8.41
CA PHE A 130 3.55 9.34 8.81
C PHE A 130 4.43 8.79 7.68
N LYS A 131 5.41 9.58 7.28
CA LYS A 131 6.33 9.23 6.20
C LYS A 131 7.75 9.09 6.71
N SER A 132 8.37 7.96 6.41
CA SER A 132 9.79 7.74 6.66
C SER A 132 10.54 7.53 5.35
N SER A 133 11.58 8.32 5.11
CA SER A 133 12.55 8.01 4.04
C SER A 133 13.56 7.01 4.57
N ILE A 134 13.78 5.91 3.84
CA ILE A 134 14.77 4.90 4.20
C ILE A 134 16.09 5.24 3.51
N SER A 135 17.18 5.25 4.27
CA SER A 135 18.54 5.34 3.73
C SER A 135 19.25 4.01 3.99
N GLY A 136 19.54 3.25 2.92
CA GLY A 136 20.33 2.01 3.03
C GLY A 136 20.17 1.08 1.83
N SER A 137 21.18 0.22 1.57
CA SER A 137 21.07 -0.84 0.56
C SER A 137 20.16 -1.98 1.05
N SER A 138 19.57 -2.67 0.08
CA SER A 138 18.50 -3.67 0.24
C SER A 138 18.81 -4.81 1.21
N ASN A 139 17.72 -5.34 1.81
CA ASN A 139 17.59 -6.54 2.65
C ASN A 139 17.63 -6.31 4.18
N ALA A 140 16.60 -5.69 4.76
CA ALA A 140 16.21 -6.14 6.11
C ALA A 140 15.10 -7.16 5.97
N LYS A 141 15.39 -8.38 6.43
CA LYS A 141 14.36 -9.38 6.67
C LYS A 141 13.52 -8.87 7.83
N ILE A 142 12.20 -8.81 7.67
CA ILE A 142 11.31 -8.61 8.81
C ILE A 142 11.44 -9.88 9.64
N GLU A 143 12.18 -9.81 10.74
CA GLU A 143 12.25 -10.88 11.72
C GLU A 143 10.92 -10.89 12.49
N LEU A 144 10.01 -11.74 12.04
CA LEU A 144 8.78 -12.05 12.76
C LEU A 144 9.11 -13.16 13.77
N PRO A 145 8.41 -13.21 14.92
CA PRO A 145 8.39 -14.41 15.74
C PRO A 145 7.84 -15.59 14.92
N GLY A 146 8.03 -16.83 15.43
CA GLY A 146 7.84 -18.06 14.66
C GLY A 146 6.52 -18.15 13.89
N GLU A 147 6.53 -18.93 12.80
CA GLU A 147 5.39 -19.09 11.86
C GLU A 147 4.08 -19.55 12.53
N ASP A 148 4.16 -20.10 13.75
CA ASP A 148 3.01 -20.51 14.56
C ASP A 148 2.25 -19.33 15.20
N GLU A 149 2.85 -18.13 15.27
CA GLU A 149 2.29 -16.94 15.93
C GLU A 149 1.82 -15.86 14.96
N VAL A 150 2.35 -15.85 13.72
CA VAL A 150 2.02 -14.85 12.69
C VAL A 150 1.55 -15.51 11.40
N SER A 151 0.32 -15.20 11.00
CA SER A 151 -0.20 -15.60 9.69
C SER A 151 0.30 -14.63 8.60
N VAL A 152 1.00 -15.15 7.60
CA VAL A 152 1.45 -14.36 6.45
C VAL A 152 0.62 -14.70 5.23
N VAL A 153 -0.10 -13.71 4.69
CA VAL A 153 -0.91 -13.85 3.48
C VAL A 153 -0.25 -13.07 2.34
N HIS A 154 0.08 -13.78 1.26
CA HIS A 154 0.65 -13.17 0.06
C HIS A 154 -0.44 -12.76 -0.93
N LEU A 155 -0.42 -11.49 -1.31
CA LEU A 155 -1.31 -10.85 -2.29
C LEU A 155 -0.75 -10.94 -3.72
N ASP A 156 0.52 -11.34 -3.86
CA ASP A 156 1.25 -11.50 -5.13
C ASP A 156 0.80 -12.69 -5.95
N ARG A 157 -0.20 -13.42 -5.45
CA ARG A 157 -0.85 -14.46 -6.24
C ARG A 157 -1.38 -13.78 -7.49
N THR A 158 -0.73 -14.01 -8.62
CA THR A 158 -1.35 -13.74 -9.90
C THR A 158 -2.74 -14.32 -9.81
N LEU A 159 -3.77 -13.54 -10.14
CA LEU A 159 -5.05 -14.15 -10.44
C LEU A 159 -4.72 -15.28 -11.42
N ASP A 160 -4.99 -16.52 -11.02
CA ASP A 160 -5.04 -17.66 -11.94
C ASP A 160 -6.19 -17.34 -12.89
N PHE A 161 -5.93 -16.43 -13.83
CA PHE A 161 -6.83 -16.07 -14.89
C PHE A 161 -6.80 -17.23 -15.88
N GLU A 162 -7.40 -18.36 -15.49
CA GLU A 162 -8.20 -19.15 -16.44
C GLU A 162 -9.49 -18.38 -16.76
N CYS A 163 -9.35 -17.11 -17.12
CA CYS A 163 -10.43 -16.16 -17.34
C CYS A 163 -10.45 -15.89 -18.83
N ASN A 164 -11.57 -16.24 -19.46
CA ASN A 164 -11.82 -15.92 -20.85
C ASN A 164 -12.13 -14.42 -20.99
N ASP A 165 -12.21 -13.95 -22.24
CA ASP A 165 -12.44 -12.54 -22.55
C ASP A 165 -13.71 -11.98 -21.87
N ALA A 166 -14.77 -12.80 -21.74
CA ALA A 166 -16.01 -12.40 -21.07
C ALA A 166 -15.83 -12.17 -19.57
N CYS A 167 -15.03 -13.00 -18.91
CA CYS A 167 -14.70 -12.84 -17.49
C CYS A 167 -13.84 -11.58 -17.26
N LEU A 168 -12.87 -11.30 -18.12
CA LEU A 168 -12.04 -10.09 -18.02
C LEU A 168 -12.86 -8.81 -18.24
N ASP A 169 -13.78 -8.84 -19.22
CA ASP A 169 -14.69 -7.73 -19.50
C ASP A 169 -15.57 -7.39 -18.29
N GLU A 170 -16.09 -8.40 -17.59
CA GLU A 170 -16.89 -8.20 -16.39
C GLU A 170 -16.06 -7.67 -15.22
N GLU A 171 -14.87 -8.21 -14.96
CA GLU A 171 -13.96 -7.72 -13.91
C GLU A 171 -13.58 -6.25 -14.14
N LEU A 172 -13.33 -5.84 -15.39
CA LEU A 172 -13.06 -4.44 -15.74
C LEU A 172 -14.26 -3.53 -15.48
N ARG A 173 -15.47 -4.01 -15.79
CA ARG A 173 -16.73 -3.29 -15.57
C ARG A 173 -17.03 -3.13 -14.08
N GLU A 174 -16.91 -4.20 -13.31
CA GLU A 174 -17.08 -4.19 -11.86
C GLU A 174 -16.04 -3.29 -11.20
N PHE A 175 -14.79 -3.38 -11.64
CA PHE A 175 -13.70 -2.53 -11.15
C PHE A 175 -13.98 -1.05 -11.41
N ALA A 176 -14.38 -0.69 -12.63
CA ALA A 176 -14.73 0.68 -12.99
C ALA A 176 -15.89 1.22 -12.14
N SER A 177 -16.96 0.44 -11.97
CA SER A 177 -18.09 0.79 -11.12
C SER A 177 -17.64 1.03 -9.67
N TRP A 178 -16.81 0.13 -9.16
CA TRP A 178 -16.35 0.17 -7.77
C TRP A 178 -15.47 1.39 -7.44
N ILE A 179 -14.60 1.81 -8.37
CA ILE A 179 -13.74 3.00 -8.17
C ILE A 179 -14.42 4.32 -8.60
N GLY A 180 -15.68 4.31 -9.01
CA GLY A 180 -16.37 5.51 -9.51
C GLY A 180 -15.79 6.01 -10.84
N GLY A 181 -15.29 5.08 -11.66
CA GLY A 181 -14.80 5.30 -13.02
C GLY A 181 -15.85 4.93 -14.06
N SER A 182 -15.39 4.77 -15.31
CA SER A 182 -16.21 4.30 -16.42
C SER A 182 -15.46 3.31 -17.29
N TYR A 183 -16.18 2.34 -17.82
CA TYR A 183 -15.67 1.32 -18.73
C TYR A 183 -16.47 1.36 -20.03
N VAL A 184 -15.79 1.45 -21.17
CA VAL A 184 -16.40 1.56 -22.50
C VAL A 184 -15.73 0.56 -23.45
N GLY A 185 -16.53 -0.01 -24.36
CA GLY A 185 -16.06 -0.98 -25.35
C GLY A 185 -15.95 -2.41 -24.80
N SER A 186 -15.20 -3.23 -25.51
CA SER A 186 -14.85 -4.62 -25.20
C SER A 186 -13.56 -4.99 -25.94
N ILE A 187 -13.02 -6.19 -25.76
CA ILE A 187 -11.72 -6.62 -26.30
C ILE A 187 -11.52 -6.37 -27.81
N ASP A 188 -12.58 -6.45 -28.61
CA ASP A 188 -12.56 -6.25 -30.07
C ASP A 188 -12.87 -4.80 -30.50
N SER A 189 -13.20 -3.92 -29.55
CA SER A 189 -13.58 -2.54 -29.82
C SER A 189 -12.35 -1.63 -29.91
N SER A 190 -12.32 -0.76 -30.91
CA SER A 190 -11.32 0.31 -31.00
C SER A 190 -11.37 1.29 -29.84
N ASP A 191 -12.53 1.39 -29.20
CA ASP A 191 -12.83 2.36 -28.14
C ASP A 191 -12.72 1.71 -26.75
N TRP A 192 -12.07 0.53 -26.66
CA TRP A 192 -11.90 -0.21 -25.41
C TRP A 192 -11.06 0.58 -24.41
N LYS A 193 -11.74 1.13 -23.40
CA LYS A 193 -11.18 2.13 -22.49
C LYS A 193 -11.71 1.98 -21.07
N LEU A 194 -10.80 2.07 -20.11
CA LEU A 194 -11.10 2.21 -18.68
C LEU A 194 -10.67 3.60 -18.24
N THR A 195 -11.62 4.39 -17.74
CA THR A 195 -11.38 5.73 -17.20
C THR A 195 -11.56 5.71 -15.70
N ILE A 196 -10.58 6.25 -14.98
CA ILE A 196 -10.58 6.32 -13.52
C ILE A 196 -10.59 7.79 -13.11
N SER A 197 -11.57 8.16 -12.27
CA SER A 197 -11.64 9.50 -11.68
C SER A 197 -10.60 9.64 -10.57
N LEU A 198 -9.75 10.66 -10.64
CA LEU A 198 -8.76 10.96 -9.62
C LEU A 198 -9.30 12.03 -8.65
N SER A 199 -8.78 12.04 -7.43
CA SER A 199 -9.21 12.99 -6.39
C SER A 199 -8.86 14.44 -6.69
N SER A 200 -7.90 14.69 -7.58
CA SER A 200 -7.58 16.01 -8.14
C SER A 200 -8.65 16.57 -9.08
N GLY A 201 -9.69 15.78 -9.41
CA GLY A 201 -10.69 16.11 -10.42
C GLY A 201 -10.24 15.84 -11.86
N SER A 202 -9.01 15.35 -12.07
CA SER A 202 -8.54 14.83 -13.36
C SER A 202 -8.91 13.36 -13.53
N THR A 203 -8.74 12.81 -14.73
CA THR A 203 -9.00 11.40 -15.02
C THR A 203 -7.74 10.69 -15.53
N LEU A 204 -7.62 9.40 -15.22
CA LEU A 204 -6.67 8.49 -15.85
C LEU A 204 -7.41 7.63 -16.89
N ASP A 205 -7.02 7.78 -18.15
CA ASP A 205 -7.60 7.03 -19.27
C ASP A 205 -6.64 5.92 -19.71
N LEU A 206 -7.03 4.66 -19.46
CA LEU A 206 -6.32 3.46 -19.89
C LEU A 206 -6.94 2.94 -21.18
N HIS A 207 -6.18 2.98 -22.28
CA HIS A 207 -6.62 2.49 -23.58
C HIS A 207 -6.27 1.02 -23.68
N LEU A 208 -7.23 0.15 -23.40
CA LEU A 208 -7.01 -1.28 -23.18
C LEU A 208 -6.61 -2.04 -24.46
N THR A 209 -6.76 -1.41 -25.63
CA THR A 209 -6.14 -1.88 -26.88
C THR A 209 -4.61 -1.84 -26.84
N LYS A 210 -4.02 -1.02 -25.97
CA LYS A 210 -2.57 -1.00 -25.71
C LYS A 210 -2.23 -2.05 -24.66
N LYS A 211 -1.28 -2.92 -25.01
CA LYS A 211 -0.81 -3.99 -24.13
C LYS A 211 -0.34 -3.50 -22.76
N SER A 212 0.35 -2.36 -22.70
CA SER A 212 0.84 -1.76 -21.44
C SER A 212 -0.31 -1.36 -20.52
N ASP A 213 -1.31 -0.66 -21.06
CA ASP A 213 -2.46 -0.15 -20.32
C ASP A 213 -3.34 -1.31 -19.83
N LEU A 214 -3.53 -2.32 -20.68
CA LEU A 214 -4.23 -3.55 -20.31
C LEU A 214 -3.50 -4.29 -19.19
N GLN A 215 -2.18 -4.47 -19.30
CA GLN A 215 -1.41 -5.18 -18.29
C GLN A 215 -1.39 -4.43 -16.94
N PHE A 216 -1.37 -3.10 -16.97
CA PHE A 216 -1.52 -2.27 -15.78
C PHE A 216 -2.92 -2.40 -15.16
N ALA A 217 -3.98 -2.30 -15.96
CA ALA A 217 -5.35 -2.48 -15.50
C ALA A 217 -5.56 -3.87 -14.87
N SER A 218 -5.09 -4.93 -15.53
CA SER A 218 -5.18 -6.30 -15.02
C SER A 218 -4.42 -6.49 -13.71
N SER A 219 -3.26 -5.83 -13.57
CA SER A 219 -2.47 -5.86 -12.34
C SER A 219 -3.19 -5.14 -11.18
N LEU A 220 -3.86 -4.01 -11.46
CA LEU A 220 -4.69 -3.31 -10.48
C LEU A 220 -5.86 -4.18 -10.03
N ILE A 221 -6.60 -4.77 -10.97
CA ILE A 221 -7.72 -5.68 -10.68
C ILE A 221 -7.25 -6.86 -9.82
N SER A 222 -6.13 -7.48 -10.19
CA SER A 222 -5.54 -8.58 -9.43
C SER A 222 -5.26 -8.20 -7.99
N LEU A 223 -4.63 -7.05 -7.77
CA LEU A 223 -4.35 -6.56 -6.43
C LEU A 223 -5.65 -6.34 -5.64
N VAL A 224 -6.62 -5.61 -6.21
CA VAL A 224 -7.91 -5.31 -5.57
C VAL A 224 -8.61 -6.59 -5.15
N THR A 225 -8.74 -7.53 -6.08
CA THR A 225 -9.48 -8.77 -5.89
C THR A 225 -8.80 -9.64 -4.83
N ASN A 226 -7.47 -9.71 -4.83
CA ASN A 226 -6.72 -10.44 -3.81
C ASN A 226 -6.86 -9.81 -2.43
N VAL A 227 -6.84 -8.48 -2.35
CA VAL A 227 -7.07 -7.77 -1.10
C VAL A 227 -8.49 -8.03 -0.58
N LYS A 228 -9.52 -7.89 -1.42
CA LYS A 228 -10.91 -8.20 -1.06
C LYS A 228 -11.07 -9.64 -0.55
N LYS A 229 -10.53 -10.62 -1.27
CA LYS A 229 -10.55 -12.04 -0.89
C LYS A 229 -9.85 -12.28 0.45
N THR A 230 -8.74 -11.60 0.69
CA THR A 230 -7.97 -11.74 1.94
C THR A 230 -8.72 -11.12 3.11
N MET A 231 -9.30 -9.94 2.93
CA MET A 231 -10.10 -9.29 3.97
C MET A 231 -11.35 -10.10 4.35
N ALA A 232 -12.06 -10.67 3.37
CA ALA A 232 -13.19 -11.55 3.65
C ALA A 232 -12.79 -12.77 4.50
N LYS A 233 -11.58 -13.30 4.30
CA LYS A 233 -11.02 -14.36 5.16
C LYS A 233 -10.67 -13.84 6.56
N HIS A 234 -10.07 -12.66 6.66
CA HIS A 234 -9.75 -12.03 7.94
C HIS A 234 -11.00 -11.84 8.80
N GLU A 235 -12.09 -11.27 8.26
CA GLU A 235 -13.34 -11.06 9.00
C GLU A 235 -13.92 -12.36 9.58
N VAL A 236 -13.85 -13.45 8.81
CA VAL A 236 -14.30 -14.79 9.25
C VAL A 236 -13.43 -15.33 10.40
N LEU A 237 -12.12 -15.04 10.39
CA LEU A 237 -11.18 -15.46 11.43
C LEU A 237 -11.30 -14.61 12.70
N SER A 238 -11.44 -13.28 12.57
CA SER A 238 -11.67 -12.37 13.71
C SER A 238 -12.96 -12.74 14.45
N GLY A 239 -14.00 -13.15 13.73
CA GLY A 239 -15.26 -13.66 14.32
C GLY A 239 -15.10 -14.95 15.14
N ARG A 240 -14.03 -15.72 14.90
CA ARG A 240 -13.72 -16.97 15.63
C ARG A 240 -12.83 -16.77 16.86
N ARG A 241 -12.45 -15.53 17.21
CA ARG A 241 -11.55 -15.17 18.34
C ARG A 241 -10.19 -15.89 18.32
N ILE A 242 -9.68 -16.25 17.15
CA ILE A 242 -8.28 -16.67 17.01
C ILE A 242 -7.49 -15.37 16.80
N ILE A 243 -6.94 -14.81 17.88
CA ILE A 243 -6.09 -13.61 17.80
C ILE A 243 -4.68 -14.07 17.45
N SER A 244 -4.49 -14.47 16.20
CA SER A 244 -3.16 -14.57 15.60
C SER A 244 -2.85 -13.26 14.91
N SER A 245 -1.62 -12.75 15.08
CA SER A 245 -1.21 -11.56 14.33
C SER A 245 -1.13 -11.89 12.84
N GLU A 246 -1.52 -10.96 11.97
CA GLU A 246 -1.61 -11.19 10.52
C GLU A 246 -0.83 -10.14 9.73
N ILE A 247 -0.17 -10.58 8.67
CA ILE A 247 0.48 -9.70 7.70
C ILE A 247 -0.03 -10.07 6.31
N MET A 248 -0.64 -9.10 5.65
CA MET A 248 -0.99 -9.17 4.23
C MET A 248 0.13 -8.50 3.45
N LYS A 249 0.95 -9.28 2.75
CA LYS A 249 2.09 -8.79 1.99
C LYS A 249 1.81 -8.84 0.49
N GLY A 250 2.05 -7.74 -0.21
CA GLY A 250 2.00 -7.67 -1.66
C GLY A 250 3.17 -6.87 -2.26
N HIS A 251 3.33 -7.00 -3.56
CA HIS A 251 4.27 -6.36 -4.44
C HIS A 251 3.53 -5.99 -5.72
N PHE A 252 3.50 -4.69 -6.02
CA PHE A 252 2.85 -4.14 -7.19
C PHE A 252 3.89 -3.51 -8.11
N SER A 253 4.19 -4.17 -9.23
CA SER A 253 5.09 -3.68 -10.27
C SER A 253 4.37 -3.21 -11.55
N GLY A 254 3.03 -3.14 -11.54
CA GLY A 254 2.26 -2.73 -12.71
C GLY A 254 2.68 -1.36 -13.27
N ILE A 255 3.19 -0.48 -12.41
CA ILE A 255 3.70 0.85 -12.77
C ILE A 255 4.91 0.79 -13.72
N GLU A 256 5.76 -0.22 -13.57
CA GLU A 256 6.93 -0.42 -14.44
C GLU A 256 6.52 -0.66 -15.90
N VAL A 257 5.31 -1.17 -16.13
CA VAL A 257 4.84 -1.52 -17.49
C VAL A 257 4.31 -0.31 -18.26
N ILE A 258 3.90 0.75 -17.57
CA ILE A 258 3.33 1.97 -18.20
C ILE A 258 4.32 3.15 -18.24
N CYS A 259 5.44 3.05 -17.54
CA CYS A 259 6.47 4.10 -17.47
C CYS A 259 7.71 3.82 -18.32
N PHE A 260 7.81 2.63 -18.94
CA PHE A 260 8.97 2.20 -19.74
C PHE A 260 8.57 1.72 -21.15
#